data_AF-A0A540MM90-F1
#
_entry.id   AF-A0A540MM90-F1
#
_cell.length_a   1.000
_cell.length_b   1.000
_cell.length_c   1.000
_cell.angle_alpha   90.00
_cell.angle_beta   90.00
_cell.angle_gamma   90.00
#
_symmetry.space_group_name_H-M   'P 1'
#
loop_
_entity.id
_entity.type
_entity.pdbx_description
1 polymer ?
#
loop_
_entity_poly.entity_id
_entity_poly.type
_entity_poly.pdbx_seq_one_letter_code
_entity_poly.pdbx_strand_id
1 'polypeptide(L)'
;MASAAMELALRNPSTLFNPKSPKPSKLRAFTLRCSSATSTAVPDLAEKPWKTSDARLVLEDGSIWRAKSFGASGTQVGEVVFNTSLTGYQEIITDPSYAGQFVLMTNPHIGNTGVNFDDEESRKCFLAGLVIRSLSISTSNWRCAETIGDYLAERNIMGIYDVDTRAITRRLRQDGSLIGVLSTEQTKSDEELLEMSRSWDIVGVDLISGVSCKAPHEWVDKTHSEWAFNSSKRDGDAFHLLGLALGGKTFKMKFGHHGGNHPVRNLRTGDVEISAQNHNYAVEAASLPEGVEVTHVNLNDGSCAGLAYPARNIMSIQYHPEASPGPHDSDYGNLGISSSTER
;
A
#
# COMPACT_ATOMS: atom_id res chain seq x y z
N MET A 1 -0.59 -45.07 41.35
CA MET A 1 0.55 -44.60 40.53
C MET A 1 0.59 -43.09 40.70
N ALA A 2 1.57 -42.62 41.46
CA ALA A 2 1.58 -41.35 42.15
C ALA A 2 1.77 -40.14 41.22
N SER A 3 1.05 -39.06 41.57
CA SER A 3 1.30 -37.68 41.17
C SER A 3 2.50 -37.13 41.95
N ALA A 4 3.35 -36.34 41.31
CA ALA A 4 4.44 -35.61 41.97
C ALA A 4 4.53 -34.19 41.38
N ALA A 5 3.75 -33.30 41.97
CA ALA A 5 4.06 -31.87 42.05
C ALA A 5 5.03 -31.67 43.23
N MET A 6 6.12 -30.94 43.01
CA MET A 6 7.16 -30.73 44.01
C MET A 6 7.14 -29.27 44.45
N GLU A 7 6.38 -28.99 45.51
CA GLU A 7 6.64 -27.90 46.44
C GLU A 7 7.85 -28.29 47.30
N LEU A 8 8.84 -27.40 47.43
CA LEU A 8 9.91 -27.57 48.41
C LEU A 8 9.96 -26.35 49.33
N ALA A 9 9.40 -26.54 50.52
CA ALA A 9 9.53 -25.63 51.65
C ALA A 9 10.89 -25.83 52.36
N LEU A 10 11.46 -24.68 52.71
CA LEU A 10 12.59 -24.39 53.60
C LEU A 10 12.91 -25.43 54.70
N ARG A 11 14.18 -25.88 54.74
CA ARG A 11 14.89 -26.23 55.98
C ARG A 11 16.36 -25.83 55.92
N ASN A 12 16.79 -25.06 56.92
CA ASN A 12 18.19 -24.77 57.25
C ASN A 12 18.95 -26.06 57.59
N PRO A 13 20.25 -26.11 57.24
CA PRO A 13 21.24 -26.48 58.24
C PRO A 13 22.38 -25.45 58.28
N SER A 14 22.58 -24.94 59.48
CA SER A 14 23.76 -24.19 59.88
C SER A 14 25.00 -25.09 59.89
N THR A 15 26.15 -24.41 59.82
CA THR A 15 27.51 -24.88 60.08
C THR A 15 28.17 -25.69 58.96
N LEU A 16 29.00 -25.00 58.18
CA LEU A 16 30.45 -25.23 58.10
C LEU A 16 31.03 -24.17 57.14
N PHE A 17 32.26 -23.75 57.43
CA PHE A 17 33.09 -22.78 56.68
C PHE A 17 32.93 -21.30 57.03
N ASN A 18 33.83 -20.87 57.92
CA ASN A 18 34.28 -19.49 58.04
C ASN A 18 35.61 -19.36 57.25
N PRO A 19 35.69 -18.40 56.31
CA PRO A 19 36.93 -17.64 56.22
C PRO A 19 36.69 -16.13 56.03
N LYS A 20 37.28 -15.36 56.96
CA LYS A 20 37.85 -14.00 56.85
C LYS A 20 37.12 -12.98 55.95
N SER A 21 36.57 -11.97 56.63
CA SER A 21 35.94 -10.76 56.10
C SER A 21 36.79 -9.93 55.12
N PRO A 22 36.24 -9.53 53.95
CA PRO A 22 36.65 -8.31 53.26
C PRO A 22 35.86 -7.10 53.80
N LYS A 23 36.50 -5.93 53.84
CA LYS A 23 35.96 -4.65 54.35
C LYS A 23 34.66 -4.23 53.65
N PRO A 24 33.70 -3.56 54.33
CA PRO A 24 32.45 -3.14 53.71
C PRO A 24 32.67 -1.94 52.78
N SER A 25 32.37 -2.10 51.49
CA SER A 25 32.13 -0.98 50.59
C SER A 25 30.73 -0.42 50.86
N LYS A 26 30.61 0.91 50.93
CA LYS A 26 29.33 1.60 51.17
C LYS A 26 28.43 1.47 49.94
N LEU A 27 27.56 0.46 49.89
CA LEU A 27 26.43 0.43 48.97
C LEU A 27 25.36 1.41 49.47
N ARG A 28 25.21 2.56 48.80
CA ARG A 28 24.07 3.47 48.99
C ARG A 28 22.88 2.89 48.23
N ALA A 29 21.96 2.23 48.94
CA ALA A 29 20.65 1.90 48.41
C ALA A 29 19.77 3.16 48.41
N PHE A 30 19.54 3.75 47.25
CA PHE A 30 18.51 4.77 47.08
C PHE A 30 17.15 4.09 46.96
N THR A 31 16.31 4.24 47.98
CA THR A 31 14.90 3.82 47.92
C THR A 31 14.08 5.05 47.55
N LEU A 32 13.64 5.13 46.29
CA LEU A 32 12.67 6.14 45.86
C LEU A 32 11.28 5.73 46.36
N ARG A 33 10.77 6.43 47.38
CA ARG A 33 9.36 6.39 47.74
C ARG A 33 8.63 7.45 46.93
N CYS A 34 7.78 7.03 46.00
CA CYS A 34 6.82 7.93 45.35
C CYS A 34 5.67 8.20 46.32
N SER A 35 5.53 9.44 46.76
CA SER A 35 4.34 9.94 47.44
C SER A 35 3.54 10.79 46.46
N SER A 36 2.29 10.42 46.19
CA SER A 36 1.36 11.24 45.42
C SER A 36 0.85 12.38 46.30
N ALA A 37 1.43 13.56 46.17
CA ALA A 37 0.83 14.78 46.68
C ALA A 37 -0.15 15.30 45.62
N THR A 38 -1.44 15.37 45.98
CA THR A 38 -2.44 16.15 45.23
C THR A 38 -2.08 17.63 45.37
N SER A 39 -1.38 18.18 44.38
CA SER A 39 -1.11 19.61 44.29
C SER A 39 -2.11 20.28 43.34
N THR A 40 -2.74 21.32 43.87
CA THR A 40 -3.52 22.35 43.19
C THR A 40 -2.88 22.86 41.90
N ALA A 41 -3.75 23.19 40.94
CA ALA A 41 -3.47 23.61 39.57
C ALA A 41 -2.25 24.53 39.39
N VAL A 42 -1.39 24.15 38.44
CA VAL A 42 -0.31 24.98 37.88
C VAL A 42 -0.67 25.28 36.43
N PRO A 43 -0.76 26.56 36.00
CA PRO A 43 -1.03 26.90 34.61
C PRO A 43 0.30 27.04 33.86
N ASP A 44 0.85 25.92 33.40
CA ASP A 44 1.70 25.80 32.20
C ASP A 44 2.18 24.35 32.08
N LEU A 45 1.34 23.48 31.53
CA LEU A 45 1.79 22.17 31.07
C LEU A 45 2.35 22.38 29.67
N ALA A 46 3.67 22.37 29.55
CA ALA A 46 4.39 22.34 28.28
C ALA A 46 3.64 21.44 27.28
N GLU A 47 3.28 21.99 26.12
CA GLU A 47 2.64 21.22 25.06
C GLU A 47 3.47 19.97 24.80
N LYS A 48 2.82 18.81 24.85
CA LYS A 48 3.48 17.53 24.57
C LYS A 48 4.11 17.65 23.18
N PRO A 49 5.41 17.37 23.00
CA PRO A 49 6.10 17.57 21.71
C PRO A 49 5.64 16.61 20.60
N TRP A 50 4.67 15.73 20.89
CA TRP A 50 4.08 14.80 19.93
C TRP A 50 2.67 15.25 19.57
N LYS A 51 2.37 15.26 18.26
CA LYS A 51 1.01 15.49 17.75
C LYS A 51 0.03 14.56 18.48
N THR A 52 -1.08 15.13 18.95
CA THR A 52 -2.25 14.35 19.36
C THR A 52 -3.01 13.92 18.10
N SER A 53 -3.93 12.95 18.20
CA SER A 53 -4.72 12.54 17.03
C SER A 53 -5.58 13.71 16.53
N ASP A 54 -5.21 14.28 15.39
CA ASP A 54 -5.83 15.45 14.73
C ASP A 54 -6.59 15.07 13.45
N ALA A 55 -6.58 13.78 13.06
CA ALA A 55 -7.29 13.26 11.91
C ALA A 55 -8.16 12.04 12.23
N ARG A 56 -9.14 11.79 11.38
CA ARG A 56 -10.06 10.64 11.45
C ARG A 56 -10.19 10.00 10.07
N LEU A 57 -10.14 8.68 10.04
CA LEU A 57 -10.56 7.86 8.90
C LEU A 57 -11.83 7.12 9.29
N VAL A 58 -12.93 7.43 8.61
CA VAL A 58 -14.25 6.82 8.82
C VAL A 58 -14.57 5.94 7.63
N LEU A 59 -14.89 4.67 7.86
CA LEU A 59 -15.27 3.73 6.79
C LEU A 59 -16.78 3.54 6.76
N GLU A 60 -17.34 3.17 5.61
CA GLU A 60 -18.78 2.91 5.39
C GLU A 60 -19.38 1.89 6.38
N ASP A 61 -18.55 0.96 6.87
CA ASP A 61 -18.90 -0.06 7.86
C ASP A 61 -19.09 0.49 9.28
N GLY A 62 -18.87 1.78 9.49
CA GLY A 62 -18.99 2.47 10.77
C GLY A 62 -17.73 2.46 11.63
N SER A 63 -16.62 1.91 11.16
CA SER A 63 -15.35 2.05 11.88
C SER A 63 -14.75 3.43 11.77
N ILE A 64 -14.21 3.89 12.89
CA ILE A 64 -13.60 5.21 13.03
C ILE A 64 -12.20 4.99 13.58
N TRP A 65 -11.21 5.45 12.84
CA TRP A 65 -9.80 5.36 13.19
C TRP A 65 -9.25 6.75 13.45
N ARG A 66 -8.81 6.99 14.69
CA ARG A 66 -8.13 8.24 15.05
C ARG A 66 -6.67 8.14 14.64
N ALA A 67 -6.19 9.18 13.97
CA ALA A 67 -4.88 9.22 13.34
C ALA A 67 -4.23 10.60 13.52
N LYS A 68 -2.97 10.69 13.10
CA LYS A 68 -2.23 11.95 13.01
C LYS A 68 -2.10 12.36 11.54
N SER A 69 -2.29 13.63 11.24
CA SER A 69 -2.24 14.19 9.90
C SER A 69 -0.81 14.56 9.48
N PHE A 70 -0.54 14.43 8.19
CA PHE A 70 0.59 15.01 7.47
C PHE A 70 0.17 15.34 6.03
N GLY A 71 0.93 16.16 5.32
CA GLY A 71 0.50 16.68 4.02
C GLY A 71 -0.59 17.75 4.17
N ALA A 72 -1.57 17.72 3.28
CA ALA A 72 -2.69 18.68 3.26
C ALA A 72 -3.72 18.44 4.37
N SER A 73 -4.48 19.49 4.69
CA SER A 73 -5.62 19.45 5.61
C SER A 73 -6.93 19.60 4.85
N GLY A 74 -8.01 18.99 5.36
CA GLY A 74 -9.33 19.10 4.76
C GLY A 74 -10.20 17.88 5.05
N THR A 75 -11.17 17.64 4.18
CA THR A 75 -11.99 16.44 4.17
C THR A 75 -12.03 15.89 2.75
N GLN A 76 -11.68 14.61 2.58
CA GLN A 76 -11.74 13.91 1.31
C GLN A 76 -12.48 12.59 1.44
N VAL A 77 -13.03 12.11 0.32
CA VAL A 77 -13.73 10.82 0.22
C VAL A 77 -13.02 10.00 -0.86
N GLY A 78 -12.86 8.71 -0.63
CA GLY A 78 -12.25 7.81 -1.61
C GLY A 78 -12.43 6.34 -1.25
N GLU A 79 -12.19 5.47 -2.23
CA GLU A 79 -12.16 4.02 -2.00
C GLU A 79 -10.86 3.64 -1.29
N VAL A 80 -10.94 2.91 -0.18
CA VAL A 80 -9.75 2.46 0.56
C VAL A 80 -9.25 1.16 -0.03
N VAL A 81 -8.05 1.23 -0.60
CA VAL A 81 -7.28 0.08 -1.10
C VAL A 81 -6.02 -0.09 -0.26
N PHE A 82 -5.45 -1.29 -0.22
CA PHE A 82 -4.19 -1.53 0.47
C PHE A 82 -3.15 -2.02 -0.52
N ASN A 83 -1.92 -1.54 -0.43
CA ASN A 83 -0.79 -1.99 -1.24
C ASN A 83 0.25 -2.74 -0.38
N THR A 84 0.72 -3.88 -0.88
CA THR A 84 1.66 -4.77 -0.20
C THR A 84 3.14 -4.51 -0.49
N SER A 85 3.45 -3.58 -1.40
CA SER A 85 4.80 -3.16 -1.71
C SER A 85 5.52 -2.60 -0.49
N LEU A 86 6.74 -3.08 -0.27
CA LEU A 86 7.58 -2.66 0.85
C LEU A 86 8.44 -1.44 0.51
N THR A 87 8.67 -1.20 -0.78
CA THR A 87 9.44 -0.07 -1.31
C THR A 87 8.65 0.60 -2.43
N GLY A 88 9.13 1.75 -2.89
CA GLY A 88 8.54 2.44 -4.02
C GLY A 88 7.26 3.21 -3.69
N TYR A 89 7.18 3.75 -2.48
CA TYR A 89 5.98 4.49 -2.08
C TYR A 89 5.78 5.77 -2.90
N GLN A 90 6.83 6.32 -3.53
CA GLN A 90 6.72 7.55 -4.30
C GLN A 90 6.09 7.27 -5.68
N GLU A 91 6.56 6.22 -6.32
CA GLU A 91 6.06 5.68 -7.57
C GLU A 91 4.56 5.32 -7.40
N ILE A 92 4.21 4.67 -6.29
CA ILE A 92 2.81 4.34 -5.94
C ILE A 92 1.93 5.60 -5.78
N ILE A 93 2.39 6.65 -5.10
CA ILE A 93 1.55 7.86 -4.92
C ILE A 93 1.41 8.69 -6.20
N THR A 94 2.32 8.50 -7.15
CA THR A 94 2.30 9.19 -8.45
C THR A 94 1.64 8.37 -9.55
N ASP A 95 1.34 7.09 -9.32
CA ASP A 95 0.59 6.25 -10.27
C ASP A 95 -0.85 6.79 -10.48
N PRO A 96 -1.23 7.13 -11.74
CA PRO A 96 -2.57 7.59 -12.08
C PRO A 96 -3.71 6.64 -11.73
N SER A 97 -3.44 5.34 -11.61
CA SER A 97 -4.42 4.30 -11.36
C SER A 97 -5.07 4.41 -9.98
N TYR A 98 -4.43 5.09 -9.02
CA TYR A 98 -4.98 5.37 -7.69
C TYR A 98 -5.91 6.59 -7.64
N ALA A 99 -6.27 7.20 -8.78
CA ALA A 99 -7.16 8.36 -8.80
C ALA A 99 -8.45 8.12 -8.01
N GLY A 100 -8.73 8.98 -7.03
CA GLY A 100 -9.93 8.86 -6.18
C GLY A 100 -9.86 7.77 -5.10
N GLN A 101 -8.68 7.18 -4.86
CA GLN A 101 -8.49 6.13 -3.86
C GLN A 101 -7.63 6.60 -2.69
N PHE A 102 -7.89 6.03 -1.53
CA PHE A 102 -7.00 6.08 -0.38
C PHE A 102 -6.09 4.87 -0.39
N VAL A 103 -4.79 5.12 -0.53
CA VAL A 103 -3.78 4.06 -0.57
C VAL A 103 -3.28 3.79 0.83
N LEU A 104 -3.57 2.60 1.34
CA LEU A 104 -3.08 2.12 2.61
C LEU A 104 -1.81 1.28 2.41
N MET A 105 -0.69 1.75 2.93
CA MET A 105 0.56 0.99 2.85
C MET A 105 0.64 -0.03 3.97
N THR A 106 0.87 -1.29 3.62
CA THR A 106 1.08 -2.35 4.62
C THR A 106 2.47 -2.30 5.24
N ASN A 107 3.48 -1.75 4.52
CA ASN A 107 4.78 -1.45 5.12
C ASN A 107 4.60 -0.43 6.24
N PRO A 108 5.02 -0.75 7.49
CA PRO A 108 4.81 0.15 8.60
C PRO A 108 5.53 1.50 8.49
N HIS A 109 6.72 1.53 7.88
CA HIS A 109 7.57 2.72 7.83
C HIS A 109 7.59 3.32 6.43
N ILE A 110 7.00 4.51 6.29
CA ILE A 110 6.93 5.24 5.02
C ILE A 110 7.62 6.60 5.16
N GLY A 111 8.31 7.03 4.10
CA GLY A 111 9.08 8.28 4.08
C GLY A 111 10.53 8.14 4.54
N ASN A 112 11.06 6.93 4.70
CA ASN A 112 12.45 6.71 5.10
C ASN A 112 13.47 7.20 4.05
N THR A 113 13.14 7.15 2.76
CA THR A 113 14.03 7.61 1.68
C THR A 113 13.74 9.01 1.18
N GLY A 114 12.80 9.73 1.79
CA GLY A 114 12.30 11.01 1.27
C GLY A 114 11.66 10.83 -0.10
N VAL A 115 11.70 11.88 -0.92
CA VAL A 115 11.24 11.84 -2.32
C VAL A 115 12.24 12.54 -3.23
N ASN A 116 12.17 12.24 -4.53
CA ASN A 116 13.01 12.84 -5.58
C ASN A 116 12.29 12.83 -6.93
N PHE A 117 12.59 13.78 -7.82
CA PHE A 117 11.81 13.95 -9.05
C PHE A 117 11.95 12.81 -10.06
N ASP A 118 12.98 11.97 -9.95
CA ASP A 118 13.20 10.86 -10.88
C ASP A 118 12.28 9.66 -10.59
N ASP A 119 11.72 9.56 -9.38
CA ASP A 119 10.81 8.48 -8.96
C ASP A 119 9.32 8.88 -9.11
N GLU A 120 9.01 9.93 -9.90
CA GLU A 120 7.64 10.32 -10.23
C GLU A 120 7.17 9.58 -11.50
N GLU A 121 6.20 8.66 -11.36
CA GLU A 121 5.59 7.94 -12.50
C GLU A 121 4.65 8.82 -13.33
N SER A 122 4.30 9.99 -12.81
CA SER A 122 3.44 10.91 -13.53
C SER A 122 3.61 12.36 -13.06
N ARG A 123 2.97 13.27 -13.79
CA ARG A 123 3.00 14.71 -13.55
C ARG A 123 2.51 15.20 -12.18
N LYS A 124 1.80 14.37 -11.41
CA LYS A 124 1.25 14.73 -10.09
C LYS A 124 0.86 13.50 -9.28
N CYS A 125 0.65 13.68 -7.99
CA CYS A 125 -0.04 12.68 -7.17
C CYS A 125 -1.51 12.58 -7.57
N PHE A 126 -1.98 11.38 -7.88
CA PHE A 126 -3.36 11.12 -8.29
C PHE A 126 -4.25 10.57 -7.18
N LEU A 127 -3.67 9.89 -6.19
CA LEU A 127 -4.41 9.37 -5.04
C LEU A 127 -5.15 10.48 -4.28
N ALA A 128 -6.27 10.12 -3.66
CA ALA A 128 -6.99 11.03 -2.77
C ALA A 128 -6.28 11.16 -1.40
N GLY A 129 -5.55 10.13 -0.96
CA GLY A 129 -4.85 10.22 0.30
C GLY A 129 -4.08 8.98 0.71
N LEU A 130 -3.10 9.18 1.58
CA LEU A 130 -2.14 8.16 1.99
C LEU A 130 -2.40 7.73 3.45
N VAL A 131 -2.53 6.43 3.69
CA VAL A 131 -2.78 5.85 5.03
C VAL A 131 -1.61 4.94 5.43
N ILE A 132 -0.91 5.30 6.51
CA ILE A 132 0.32 4.60 6.93
C ILE A 132 0.33 4.30 8.43
N ARG A 133 1.20 3.37 8.87
CA ARG A 133 1.36 3.07 10.29
C ARG A 133 2.27 4.07 10.99
N SER A 134 3.42 4.37 10.39
CA SER A 134 4.45 5.24 10.96
C SER A 134 5.08 6.08 9.85
N LEU A 135 4.98 7.39 10.00
CA LEU A 135 5.77 8.33 9.22
C LEU A 135 7.22 8.33 9.74
N SER A 136 8.20 8.29 8.84
CA SER A 136 9.60 8.39 9.24
C SER A 136 9.89 9.77 9.84
N ILE A 137 10.56 9.80 11.00
CA ILE A 137 10.96 11.05 11.66
C ILE A 137 12.10 11.74 10.88
N SER A 138 12.93 10.94 10.20
CA SER A 138 14.06 11.42 9.42
C SER A 138 14.09 10.70 8.07
N THR A 139 14.39 11.44 7.02
CA THR A 139 14.66 10.94 5.68
C THR A 139 16.16 10.74 5.52
N SER A 140 16.58 9.59 4.97
CA SER A 140 17.99 9.28 4.77
C SER A 140 18.20 8.45 3.51
N ASN A 141 18.38 9.16 2.39
CA ASN A 141 18.78 8.59 1.11
C ASN A 141 19.59 9.64 0.35
N TRP A 142 20.61 9.22 -0.40
CA TRP A 142 21.45 10.13 -1.18
C TRP A 142 20.69 10.83 -2.32
N ARG A 143 19.59 10.23 -2.81
CA ARG A 143 18.69 10.80 -3.81
C ARG A 143 17.65 11.76 -3.20
N CYS A 144 17.47 11.76 -1.88
CA CYS A 144 16.41 12.53 -1.21
C CYS A 144 16.57 14.03 -1.50
N ALA A 145 15.55 14.62 -2.13
CA ALA A 145 15.45 16.06 -2.33
C ALA A 145 14.62 16.73 -1.22
N GLU A 146 13.52 16.12 -0.81
CA GLU A 146 12.59 16.67 0.19
C GLU A 146 11.89 15.57 1.01
N THR A 147 11.12 15.95 2.04
CA THR A 147 10.35 15.00 2.84
C THR A 147 9.01 14.68 2.19
N ILE A 148 8.49 13.46 2.38
CA ILE A 148 7.18 13.07 1.84
C ILE A 148 6.04 13.94 2.40
N GLY A 149 6.18 14.46 3.63
CA GLY A 149 5.16 15.32 4.23
C GLY A 149 5.04 16.66 3.53
N ASP A 150 6.17 17.29 3.24
CA ASP A 150 6.23 18.56 2.52
C ASP A 150 5.75 18.37 1.06
N TYR A 151 6.26 17.32 0.40
CA TYR A 151 5.89 16.95 -0.96
C TYR A 151 4.38 16.78 -1.17
N LEU A 152 3.70 16.09 -0.24
CA LEU A 152 2.25 15.90 -0.28
C LEU A 152 1.50 17.19 0.06
N ALA A 153 2.01 18.01 0.98
CA ALA A 153 1.39 19.29 1.34
C ALA A 153 1.38 20.27 0.16
N GLU A 154 2.49 20.38 -0.57
CA GLU A 154 2.60 21.21 -1.77
C GLU A 154 1.63 20.79 -2.88
N ARG A 155 1.36 19.48 -2.98
CA ARG A 155 0.47 18.88 -3.98
C ARG A 155 -0.98 18.77 -3.50
N ASN A 156 -1.31 19.33 -2.33
CA ASN A 156 -2.63 19.28 -1.71
C ASN A 156 -3.18 17.86 -1.50
N ILE A 157 -2.31 16.90 -1.18
CA ILE A 157 -2.67 15.51 -0.87
C ILE A 157 -2.63 15.28 0.63
N MET A 158 -3.68 14.64 1.14
CA MET A 158 -3.81 14.34 2.56
C MET A 158 -3.10 13.02 2.92
N GLY A 159 -2.40 13.01 4.04
CA GLY A 159 -1.80 11.82 4.62
C GLY A 159 -2.20 11.63 6.08
N ILE A 160 -2.39 10.39 6.51
CA ILE A 160 -2.54 10.04 7.93
C ILE A 160 -1.60 8.91 8.36
N TYR A 161 -1.12 9.03 9.59
CA TYR A 161 -0.26 8.03 10.23
C TYR A 161 -0.72 7.70 11.66
N ASP A 162 -0.08 6.71 12.27
CA ASP A 162 -0.43 6.16 13.59
C ASP A 162 -1.75 5.37 13.63
N VAL A 163 -2.10 4.75 12.49
CA VAL A 163 -3.26 3.87 12.36
C VAL A 163 -2.83 2.40 12.31
N ASP A 164 -3.65 1.50 12.84
CA ASP A 164 -3.43 0.05 12.68
C ASP A 164 -3.76 -0.40 11.24
N THR A 165 -2.79 -0.18 10.34
CA THR A 165 -2.89 -0.55 8.93
C THR A 165 -3.12 -2.05 8.74
N ARG A 166 -2.64 -2.88 9.67
CA ARG A 166 -2.86 -4.34 9.62
C ARG A 166 -4.31 -4.70 9.92
N ALA A 167 -4.93 -4.07 10.92
CA ALA A 167 -6.34 -4.28 11.23
C ALA A 167 -7.24 -3.85 10.06
N ILE A 168 -6.97 -2.69 9.47
CA ILE A 168 -7.71 -2.21 8.29
C ILE A 168 -7.50 -3.15 7.09
N THR A 169 -6.26 -3.56 6.79
CA THR A 169 -5.98 -4.51 5.70
C THR A 169 -6.74 -5.82 5.87
N ARG A 170 -6.80 -6.36 7.11
CA ARG A 170 -7.57 -7.58 7.39
C ARG A 170 -9.05 -7.39 7.12
N ARG A 171 -9.58 -6.21 7.45
CA ARG A 171 -10.97 -5.85 7.22
C ARG A 171 -11.28 -5.74 5.73
N LEU A 172 -10.46 -5.01 4.97
CA LEU A 172 -10.60 -4.90 3.50
C LEU A 172 -10.54 -6.27 2.80
N ARG A 173 -9.72 -7.20 3.29
CA ARG A 173 -9.70 -8.58 2.77
C ARG A 173 -10.98 -9.38 3.09
N GLN A 174 -11.63 -9.10 4.21
CA GLN A 174 -12.84 -9.78 4.67
C GLN A 174 -14.11 -9.21 4.04
N ASP A 175 -14.21 -7.89 3.93
CA ASP A 175 -15.44 -7.19 3.54
C ASP A 175 -15.36 -6.67 2.10
N GLY A 176 -14.15 -6.49 1.58
CA GLY A 176 -13.86 -5.90 0.27
C GLY A 176 -13.34 -4.47 0.37
N SER A 177 -13.13 -3.82 -0.78
CA SER A 177 -12.81 -2.39 -0.83
C SER A 177 -13.96 -1.60 -0.23
N LEU A 178 -13.67 -0.77 0.77
CA LEU A 178 -14.65 0.04 1.50
C LEU A 178 -14.48 1.50 1.13
N ILE A 179 -15.58 2.26 1.10
CA ILE A 179 -15.49 3.71 0.97
C ILE A 179 -15.09 4.33 2.31
N GLY A 180 -14.10 5.21 2.26
CA GLY A 180 -13.56 5.92 3.40
C GLY A 180 -13.71 7.43 3.27
N VAL A 181 -13.81 8.12 4.40
CA VAL A 181 -13.71 9.57 4.50
C VAL A 181 -12.56 9.91 5.44
N LEU A 182 -11.64 10.70 4.91
CA LEU A 182 -10.49 11.22 5.62
C LEU A 182 -10.79 12.67 6.02
N SER A 183 -10.71 13.01 7.30
CA SER A 183 -10.94 14.39 7.74
C SER A 183 -9.96 14.82 8.84
N THR A 184 -9.41 16.02 8.69
CA THR A 184 -8.65 16.74 9.73
C THR A 184 -9.50 17.82 10.42
N GLU A 185 -10.71 18.06 9.93
CA GLU A 185 -11.61 19.07 10.47
C GLU A 185 -12.27 18.56 11.75
N GLN A 186 -12.23 19.35 12.83
CA GLN A 186 -12.89 19.00 14.10
C GLN A 186 -14.36 19.46 14.15
N THR A 187 -14.80 20.23 13.15
CA THR A 187 -16.16 20.77 13.06
C THR A 187 -17.19 19.73 12.64
N LYS A 188 -16.78 18.72 11.85
CA LYS A 188 -17.65 17.64 11.39
C LYS A 188 -17.77 16.55 12.47
N SER A 189 -18.99 16.12 12.75
CA SER A 189 -19.29 14.96 13.61
C SER A 189 -18.87 13.64 12.94
N ASP A 190 -18.73 12.58 13.73
CA ASP A 190 -18.39 11.26 13.19
C ASP A 190 -19.55 10.69 12.34
N GLU A 191 -20.79 11.05 12.68
CA GLU A 191 -22.00 10.69 11.97
C GLU A 191 -22.08 11.33 10.59
N GLU A 192 -21.74 12.62 10.46
CA GLU A 192 -21.68 13.30 9.16
C GLU A 192 -20.64 12.67 8.24
N LEU A 193 -19.46 12.30 8.77
CA LEU A 193 -18.42 11.64 7.99
C LEU A 193 -18.85 10.23 7.55
N LEU A 194 -19.62 9.52 8.38
CA LEU A 194 -20.17 8.22 8.03
C LEU A 194 -21.30 8.31 6.99
N GLU A 195 -22.11 9.37 7.03
CA GLU A 195 -23.10 9.63 5.99
C GLU A 195 -22.41 9.94 4.65
N MET A 196 -21.34 10.74 4.68
CA MET A 196 -20.52 11.02 3.51
C MET A 196 -19.94 9.73 2.89
N SER A 197 -19.40 8.81 3.69
CA SER A 197 -18.83 7.56 3.18
C SER A 197 -19.87 6.67 2.51
N ARG A 198 -21.10 6.64 3.03
CA ARG A 198 -22.21 5.84 2.46
C ARG A 198 -22.84 6.46 1.22
N SER A 199 -22.67 7.77 1.02
CA SER A 199 -23.27 8.51 -0.10
C SER A 199 -22.46 8.44 -1.39
N TRP A 200 -21.18 8.09 -1.30
CA TRP A 200 -20.25 8.11 -2.43
C TRP A 200 -20.01 6.71 -2.96
N ASP A 201 -20.00 6.55 -4.28
CA ASP A 201 -19.64 5.29 -4.95
C ASP A 201 -18.64 5.58 -6.07
N ILE A 202 -17.64 4.71 -6.19
CA ILE A 202 -16.63 4.75 -7.26
C ILE A 202 -17.10 4.00 -8.51
N VAL A 203 -18.02 3.05 -8.36
CA VAL A 203 -18.48 2.21 -9.47
C VAL A 203 -19.28 3.06 -10.46
N GLY A 204 -18.79 3.15 -11.69
CA GLY A 204 -19.41 3.95 -12.76
C GLY A 204 -18.91 5.39 -12.86
N VAL A 205 -17.96 5.80 -12.02
CA VAL A 205 -17.26 7.09 -12.19
C VAL A 205 -16.16 6.92 -13.24
N ASP A 206 -16.18 7.75 -14.29
CA ASP A 206 -15.10 7.81 -15.28
C ASP A 206 -13.90 8.57 -14.70
N LEU A 207 -12.95 7.81 -14.16
CA LEU A 207 -11.66 8.32 -13.66
C LEU A 207 -10.62 8.43 -14.78
N ILE A 208 -10.82 7.73 -15.90
CA ILE A 208 -9.86 7.66 -17.01
C ILE A 208 -9.75 9.03 -17.70
N SER A 209 -10.89 9.67 -17.97
CA SER A 209 -10.88 11.02 -18.57
C SER A 209 -10.25 12.08 -17.66
N GLY A 210 -10.32 11.89 -16.34
CA GLY A 210 -9.71 12.79 -15.35
C GLY A 210 -8.18 12.74 -15.32
N VAL A 211 -7.59 11.58 -15.65
CA VAL A 211 -6.14 11.38 -15.64
C VAL A 211 -5.50 11.55 -17.02
N SER A 212 -6.26 11.30 -18.09
CA SER A 212 -5.81 11.38 -19.48
C SER A 212 -5.30 12.77 -19.89
N CYS A 213 -4.49 12.78 -20.95
CA CYS A 213 -3.93 14.00 -21.52
C CYS A 213 -5.01 14.83 -22.21
N LYS A 214 -4.99 16.15 -22.00
CA LYS A 214 -5.99 17.08 -22.59
C LYS A 214 -5.81 17.28 -24.10
N ALA A 215 -4.59 17.08 -24.59
CA ALA A 215 -4.23 17.17 -25.99
C ALA A 215 -3.15 16.13 -26.30
N PRO A 216 -3.08 15.63 -27.56
CA PRO A 216 -1.97 14.83 -28.01
C PRO A 216 -0.65 15.59 -27.82
N HIS A 217 0.38 14.89 -27.37
CA HIS A 217 1.74 15.42 -27.26
C HIS A 217 2.72 14.37 -27.76
N GLU A 218 3.90 14.81 -28.19
CA GLU A 218 4.97 13.94 -28.62
C GLU A 218 5.91 13.69 -27.44
N TRP A 219 6.21 12.42 -27.17
CA TRP A 219 7.24 12.04 -26.22
C TRP A 219 8.60 12.14 -26.93
N VAL A 220 9.36 13.18 -26.62
CA VAL A 220 10.62 13.52 -27.31
C VAL A 220 11.84 12.93 -26.60
N ASP A 221 11.72 12.65 -25.30
CA ASP A 221 12.79 12.06 -24.52
C ASP A 221 13.08 10.64 -24.99
N LYS A 222 14.35 10.33 -25.21
CA LYS A 222 14.76 8.99 -25.59
C LYS A 222 14.41 8.04 -24.45
N THR A 223 13.52 7.10 -24.72
CA THR A 223 13.36 5.93 -23.87
C THR A 223 14.74 5.29 -23.69
N HIS A 224 15.15 5.06 -22.44
CA HIS A 224 16.43 4.43 -22.13
C HIS A 224 16.56 3.10 -22.88
N SER A 225 17.78 2.65 -23.18
CA SER A 225 17.99 1.44 -24.00
C SER A 225 17.35 0.18 -23.43
N GLU A 226 17.17 0.12 -22.10
CA GLU A 226 16.43 -0.95 -21.40
C GLU A 226 14.92 -0.92 -21.65
N TRP A 227 14.37 0.23 -22.05
CA TRP A 227 12.95 0.49 -22.32
C TRP A 227 12.66 0.74 -23.81
N ALA A 228 13.66 0.56 -24.68
CA ALA A 228 13.57 0.92 -26.09
C ALA A 228 12.56 0.04 -26.83
N PHE A 229 11.51 0.67 -27.35
CA PHE A 229 10.42 0.00 -28.06
C PHE A 229 10.90 -0.74 -29.32
N ASN A 230 10.58 -2.04 -29.44
CA ASN A 230 10.81 -2.79 -30.67
C ASN A 230 9.61 -2.62 -31.62
N SER A 231 9.83 -1.98 -32.77
CA SER A 231 8.80 -1.57 -33.74
C SER A 231 7.95 -2.69 -34.38
N SER A 232 8.17 -3.94 -33.99
CA SER A 232 7.51 -5.12 -34.54
C SER A 232 6.37 -5.65 -33.68
N LYS A 233 5.47 -4.78 -33.17
CA LYS A 233 4.05 -5.05 -32.84
C LYS A 233 3.44 -3.85 -32.11
N ARG A 234 2.13 -3.64 -32.29
CA ARG A 234 1.34 -2.71 -31.47
C ARG A 234 0.66 -3.53 -30.38
N ASP A 235 0.96 -3.26 -29.12
CA ASP A 235 0.12 -3.68 -28.00
C ASP A 235 -0.19 -2.49 -27.11
N GLY A 236 -1.45 -2.44 -26.68
CA GLY A 236 -2.00 -1.34 -25.91
C GLY A 236 -2.25 -1.76 -24.47
N ASP A 237 -1.84 -0.88 -23.56
CA ASP A 237 -2.31 -0.85 -22.18
C ASP A 237 -3.80 -0.51 -22.16
N ALA A 238 -4.61 -1.55 -22.23
CA ALA A 238 -5.97 -1.56 -21.71
C ALA A 238 -6.52 -3.00 -21.71
N PHE A 239 -5.95 -3.87 -20.89
CA PHE A 239 -6.38 -5.28 -20.76
C PHE A 239 -7.90 -5.45 -20.64
N HIS A 240 -8.52 -4.64 -19.80
CA HIS A 240 -9.97 -4.65 -19.59
C HIS A 240 -10.75 -4.16 -20.82
N LEU A 241 -10.29 -3.08 -21.47
CA LEU A 241 -10.98 -2.56 -22.66
C LEU A 241 -10.86 -3.54 -23.81
N LEU A 242 -9.72 -4.23 -23.94
CA LEU A 242 -9.56 -5.28 -24.93
C LEU A 242 -10.48 -6.47 -24.62
N GLY A 243 -10.53 -6.93 -23.37
CA GLY A 243 -11.45 -7.99 -22.94
C GLY A 243 -12.91 -7.67 -23.30
N LEU A 244 -13.36 -6.44 -23.00
CA LEU A 244 -14.69 -5.96 -23.35
C LEU A 244 -14.89 -5.81 -24.87
N ALA A 245 -13.90 -5.27 -25.60
CA ALA A 245 -13.96 -5.09 -27.05
C ALA A 245 -14.01 -6.43 -27.81
N LEU A 246 -13.42 -7.48 -27.24
CA LEU A 246 -13.53 -8.84 -27.74
C LEU A 246 -14.89 -9.48 -27.40
N GLY A 247 -15.74 -8.82 -26.61
CA GLY A 247 -17.06 -9.33 -26.20
C GLY A 247 -17.06 -10.12 -24.89
N GLY A 248 -15.93 -10.12 -24.17
CA GLY A 248 -15.86 -10.64 -22.80
C GLY A 248 -16.52 -9.69 -21.80
N LYS A 249 -16.61 -10.15 -20.54
CA LYS A 249 -17.13 -9.41 -19.40
C LYS A 249 -16.02 -9.12 -18.41
N THR A 250 -16.16 -8.02 -17.68
CA THR A 250 -15.32 -7.67 -16.54
C THR A 250 -16.13 -7.67 -15.27
N PHE A 251 -15.48 -7.92 -14.13
CA PHE A 251 -16.10 -7.85 -12.81
C PHE A 251 -15.20 -7.11 -11.83
N LYS A 252 -15.81 -6.44 -10.85
CA LYS A 252 -15.09 -5.82 -9.74
C LYS A 252 -14.63 -6.91 -8.77
N MET A 253 -13.34 -6.96 -8.51
CA MET A 253 -12.74 -7.86 -7.55
C MET A 253 -13.09 -7.42 -6.13
N LYS A 254 -12.99 -8.35 -5.17
CA LYS A 254 -13.31 -8.06 -3.77
C LYS A 254 -12.45 -6.93 -3.19
N PHE A 255 -11.14 -6.99 -3.38
CA PHE A 255 -10.18 -5.98 -2.89
C PHE A 255 -9.04 -5.68 -3.88
N GLY A 256 -9.16 -6.19 -5.12
CA GLY A 256 -8.17 -6.04 -6.17
C GLY A 256 -6.81 -6.70 -5.90
N HIS A 257 -5.86 -6.42 -6.77
CA HIS A 257 -4.46 -6.81 -6.67
C HIS A 257 -3.59 -5.55 -6.64
N HIS A 258 -2.83 -5.38 -5.56
CA HIS A 258 -2.06 -4.17 -5.25
C HIS A 258 -0.74 -4.55 -4.57
N GLY A 259 0.34 -4.62 -5.34
CA GLY A 259 1.67 -4.89 -4.81
C GLY A 259 2.63 -5.52 -5.81
N GLY A 260 3.91 -5.52 -5.46
CA GLY A 260 5.01 -6.05 -6.27
C GLY A 260 5.41 -7.50 -5.95
N ASN A 261 4.48 -8.35 -5.50
CA ASN A 261 4.77 -9.74 -5.11
C ASN A 261 3.75 -10.76 -5.65
N HIS A 262 3.04 -10.42 -6.73
CA HIS A 262 1.97 -11.25 -7.26
C HIS A 262 2.53 -12.30 -8.24
N PRO A 263 2.44 -13.61 -7.92
CA PRO A 263 2.94 -14.66 -8.81
C PRO A 263 1.98 -14.90 -9.97
N VAL A 264 2.48 -14.77 -11.19
CA VAL A 264 1.72 -15.01 -12.42
C VAL A 264 2.37 -16.14 -13.20
N ARG A 265 1.57 -17.11 -13.65
CA ARG A 265 2.05 -18.21 -14.49
C ARG A 265 1.66 -17.96 -15.94
N ASN A 266 2.63 -18.07 -16.84
CA ASN A 266 2.40 -18.20 -18.26
C ASN A 266 1.95 -19.64 -18.57
N LEU A 267 0.73 -19.80 -19.08
CA LEU A 267 0.14 -21.11 -19.36
C LEU A 267 0.75 -21.80 -20.59
N ARG A 268 1.42 -21.06 -21.47
CA ARG A 268 2.04 -21.61 -22.69
C ARG A 268 3.41 -22.21 -22.41
N THR A 269 4.21 -21.55 -21.57
CA THR A 269 5.57 -22.02 -21.24
C THR A 269 5.62 -22.78 -19.91
N GLY A 270 4.71 -22.50 -19.00
CA GLY A 270 4.72 -23.00 -17.62
C GLY A 270 5.55 -22.14 -16.66
N ASP A 271 6.22 -21.10 -17.15
CA ASP A 271 7.05 -20.21 -16.35
C ASP A 271 6.22 -19.38 -15.38
N VAL A 272 6.86 -18.96 -14.28
CA VAL A 272 6.25 -18.13 -13.25
C VAL A 272 7.09 -16.87 -13.07
N GLU A 273 6.43 -15.73 -13.13
CA GLU A 273 7.01 -14.40 -12.91
C GLU A 273 6.40 -13.80 -11.64
N ILE A 274 7.19 -13.02 -10.90
CA ILE A 274 6.65 -12.14 -9.86
C ILE A 274 6.35 -10.80 -10.51
N SER A 275 5.12 -10.31 -10.38
CA SER A 275 4.62 -9.13 -11.09
C SER A 275 4.21 -8.00 -10.13
N ALA A 276 4.27 -6.77 -10.64
CA ALA A 276 3.64 -5.60 -10.05
C ALA A 276 2.19 -5.49 -10.52
N GLN A 277 1.25 -5.37 -9.59
CA GLN A 277 -0.18 -5.30 -9.89
C GLN A 277 -0.83 -4.12 -9.18
N ASN A 278 -1.69 -3.40 -9.91
CA ASN A 278 -2.55 -2.35 -9.38
C ASN A 278 -3.89 -2.32 -10.15
N HIS A 279 -4.83 -3.21 -9.80
CA HIS A 279 -6.14 -3.23 -10.43
C HIS A 279 -7.25 -3.78 -9.52
N ASN A 280 -8.44 -3.17 -9.62
CA ASN A 280 -9.66 -3.57 -8.90
C ASN A 280 -10.65 -4.37 -9.76
N TYR A 281 -10.40 -4.49 -11.05
CA TYR A 281 -11.23 -5.24 -11.99
C TYR A 281 -10.42 -6.40 -12.56
N ALA A 282 -11.14 -7.40 -13.07
CA ALA A 282 -10.55 -8.51 -13.81
C ALA A 282 -11.48 -8.93 -14.95
N VAL A 283 -10.91 -9.59 -15.96
CA VAL A 283 -11.67 -10.19 -17.07
C VAL A 283 -12.17 -11.58 -16.66
N GLU A 284 -13.46 -11.86 -16.90
CA GLU A 284 -14.06 -13.17 -16.69
C GLU A 284 -13.65 -14.11 -17.82
N ALA A 285 -12.69 -15.00 -17.57
CA ALA A 285 -12.14 -15.92 -18.59
C ALA A 285 -13.21 -16.76 -19.31
N ALA A 286 -14.24 -17.21 -18.59
CA ALA A 286 -15.33 -18.02 -19.15
C ALA A 286 -16.25 -17.23 -20.10
N SER A 287 -16.20 -15.90 -20.07
CA SER A 287 -17.02 -15.03 -20.92
C SER A 287 -16.38 -14.71 -22.28
N LEU A 288 -15.13 -15.10 -22.48
CA LEU A 288 -14.37 -14.77 -23.69
C LEU A 288 -14.92 -15.53 -24.91
N PRO A 289 -14.92 -14.91 -26.10
CA PRO A 289 -15.39 -15.55 -27.32
C PRO A 289 -14.44 -16.66 -27.77
N GLU A 290 -14.92 -17.51 -28.67
CA GLU A 290 -14.10 -18.54 -29.30
C GLU A 290 -12.88 -17.95 -30.02
N GLY A 291 -11.71 -18.57 -29.81
CA GLY A 291 -10.43 -18.17 -30.39
C GLY A 291 -9.61 -17.20 -29.54
N VAL A 292 -10.16 -16.65 -28.45
CA VAL A 292 -9.38 -15.90 -27.44
C VAL A 292 -8.87 -16.88 -26.40
N GLU A 293 -7.57 -16.83 -26.15
CA GLU A 293 -6.87 -17.72 -25.23
C GLU A 293 -6.46 -16.95 -23.97
N VAL A 294 -6.65 -17.57 -22.80
CA VAL A 294 -6.02 -17.11 -21.57
C VAL A 294 -4.56 -17.54 -21.60
N THR A 295 -3.65 -16.56 -21.54
CA THR A 295 -2.20 -16.80 -21.61
C THR A 295 -1.56 -16.78 -20.23
N HIS A 296 -2.07 -15.99 -19.30
CA HIS A 296 -1.52 -15.87 -17.96
C HIS A 296 -2.60 -15.96 -16.89
N VAL A 297 -2.25 -16.54 -15.75
CA VAL A 297 -3.13 -16.64 -14.57
C VAL A 297 -2.39 -16.24 -13.30
N ASN A 298 -3.08 -15.52 -12.42
CA ASN A 298 -2.56 -15.25 -11.08
C ASN A 298 -2.61 -16.53 -10.25
N LEU A 299 -1.49 -16.93 -9.63
CA LEU A 299 -1.41 -18.18 -8.87
C LEU A 299 -2.04 -18.11 -7.47
N ASN A 300 -2.31 -16.91 -6.96
CA ASN A 300 -2.94 -16.75 -5.64
C ASN A 300 -4.44 -17.03 -5.65
N ASP A 301 -5.14 -16.68 -6.73
CA ASP A 301 -6.61 -16.77 -6.82
C ASP A 301 -7.15 -17.31 -8.15
N GLY A 302 -6.28 -17.58 -9.13
CA GLY A 302 -6.65 -18.11 -10.43
C GLY A 302 -7.27 -17.08 -11.38
N SER A 303 -7.21 -15.78 -11.07
CA SER A 303 -7.74 -14.74 -11.95
C SER A 303 -6.99 -14.68 -13.29
N CYS A 304 -7.68 -14.22 -14.33
CA CYS A 304 -7.08 -14.02 -15.65
C CYS A 304 -6.09 -12.86 -15.59
N ALA A 305 -4.82 -13.14 -15.92
CA ALA A 305 -3.74 -12.16 -15.90
C ALA A 305 -3.18 -11.84 -17.29
N GLY A 306 -3.67 -12.52 -18.33
CA GLY A 306 -3.18 -12.35 -19.70
C GLY A 306 -4.07 -13.03 -20.73
N LEU A 307 -4.19 -12.40 -21.89
CA LEU A 307 -5.03 -12.83 -23.01
C LEU A 307 -4.27 -12.73 -24.32
N ALA A 308 -4.59 -13.59 -25.27
CA ALA A 308 -4.15 -13.46 -26.65
C ALA A 308 -5.26 -13.87 -27.62
N TYR A 309 -5.33 -13.18 -28.75
CA TYR A 309 -6.17 -13.56 -29.88
C TYR A 309 -5.30 -13.77 -31.12
N PRO A 310 -4.82 -15.00 -31.37
CA PRO A 310 -3.87 -15.26 -32.44
C PRO A 310 -4.37 -14.84 -33.82
N ALA A 311 -5.66 -15.06 -34.11
CA ALA A 311 -6.26 -14.71 -35.40
C ALA A 311 -6.22 -13.20 -35.72
N ARG A 312 -6.08 -12.35 -34.70
CA ARG A 312 -5.98 -10.89 -34.84
C ARG A 312 -4.58 -10.35 -34.52
N ASN A 313 -3.65 -11.22 -34.12
CA ASN A 313 -2.32 -10.85 -33.62
C ASN A 313 -2.40 -9.79 -32.50
N ILE A 314 -3.25 -10.05 -31.51
CA ILE A 314 -3.44 -9.18 -30.34
C ILE A 314 -3.05 -9.95 -29.08
N MET A 315 -2.40 -9.27 -28.14
CA MET A 315 -2.27 -9.75 -26.77
C MET A 315 -2.45 -8.62 -25.77
N SER A 316 -2.68 -8.98 -24.51
CA SER A 316 -2.64 -8.02 -23.41
C SER A 316 -2.43 -8.77 -22.10
N ILE A 317 -1.89 -8.07 -21.12
CA ILE A 317 -1.61 -8.57 -19.78
C ILE A 317 -2.20 -7.60 -18.75
N GLN A 318 -2.56 -8.15 -17.60
CA GLN A 318 -3.28 -7.44 -16.55
C GLN A 318 -2.37 -6.67 -15.59
N TYR A 319 -1.15 -7.15 -15.44
CA TYR A 319 -0.12 -6.62 -14.55
C TYR A 319 0.77 -5.62 -15.29
N HIS A 320 1.70 -4.99 -14.57
CA HIS A 320 2.59 -3.93 -15.03
C HIS A 320 4.01 -4.50 -15.32
N PRO A 321 4.37 -4.82 -16.58
CA PRO A 321 5.75 -5.18 -16.97
C PRO A 321 6.77 -4.12 -16.64
N GLU A 322 6.35 -2.86 -16.73
CA GLU A 322 7.15 -1.68 -16.43
C GLU A 322 7.49 -1.56 -14.95
N ALA A 323 6.75 -2.29 -14.12
CA ALA A 323 6.89 -2.26 -12.68
C ALA A 323 6.80 -0.82 -12.15
N SER A 324 7.90 -0.29 -11.62
CA SER A 324 8.03 1.07 -11.07
C SER A 324 6.85 1.48 -10.14
N PRO A 325 6.75 0.85 -8.95
CA PRO A 325 7.74 -0.03 -8.35
C PRO A 325 7.40 -1.51 -8.50
N GLY A 326 8.44 -2.35 -8.51
CA GLY A 326 8.23 -3.80 -8.49
C GLY A 326 9.39 -4.59 -9.05
N PRO A 327 9.22 -5.92 -9.15
CA PRO A 327 10.18 -6.82 -9.78
C PRO A 327 10.22 -6.61 -11.29
N HIS A 328 11.38 -6.85 -11.90
CA HIS A 328 11.58 -6.77 -13.35
C HIS A 328 11.46 -8.15 -14.02
N ASP A 329 10.91 -9.16 -13.33
CA ASP A 329 10.74 -10.52 -13.87
C ASP A 329 9.90 -10.51 -15.16
N SER A 330 8.97 -9.56 -15.25
CA SER A 330 8.07 -9.33 -16.37
C SER A 330 8.58 -8.28 -17.37
N ASP A 331 9.78 -7.75 -17.19
CA ASP A 331 10.37 -6.79 -18.11
C ASP A 331 10.76 -7.50 -19.41
N TYR A 332 9.86 -7.48 -20.38
CA TYR A 332 10.09 -8.07 -21.70
C TYR A 332 11.06 -7.22 -22.56
N GLY A 333 11.76 -6.24 -21.98
CA GLY A 333 12.66 -5.27 -22.63
C GLY A 333 13.76 -5.81 -23.56
N ASN A 334 13.93 -7.13 -23.69
CA ASN A 334 14.74 -7.76 -24.75
C ASN A 334 14.27 -9.15 -25.20
N LEU A 335 13.17 -9.68 -24.66
CA LEU A 335 12.66 -11.02 -25.01
C LEU A 335 11.35 -10.85 -25.75
N GLY A 336 11.48 -10.70 -27.07
CA GLY A 336 10.37 -10.54 -27.97
C GLY A 336 9.25 -11.53 -27.67
N ILE A 337 8.02 -11.04 -27.68
CA ILE A 337 6.81 -11.85 -27.61
C ILE A 337 6.56 -12.54 -28.99
N SER A 338 7.61 -13.21 -29.46
CA SER A 338 7.70 -13.99 -30.69
C SER A 338 8.95 -14.88 -30.66
N SER A 339 8.84 -16.09 -30.12
CA SER A 339 9.32 -17.32 -30.78
C SER A 339 9.33 -18.51 -29.80
N SER A 340 8.19 -19.19 -29.69
CA SER A 340 8.18 -20.63 -29.45
C SER A 340 7.41 -21.33 -30.56
N THR A 341 7.78 -20.99 -31.81
CA THR A 341 7.60 -21.90 -32.95
C THR A 341 8.96 -22.57 -33.17
N GLU A 342 9.34 -23.49 -32.29
CA GLU A 342 10.42 -24.46 -32.56
C GLU A 342 10.29 -25.65 -31.59
N ARG A 343 9.31 -26.52 -31.87
CA ARG A 343 9.52 -27.93 -32.22
C ARG A 343 8.21 -28.59 -32.65
#